data_AF-A0A949AZR8-F1
#
_entry.id   AF-A0A949AZR8-F1
#
_cell.length_a   1.000
_cell.length_b   1.000
_cell.length_c   1.000
_cell.angle_alpha   90.00
_cell.angle_beta   90.00
_cell.angle_gamma   90.00
#
_symmetry.space_group_name_H-M   'P 1'
#
loop_
_entity.id
_entity.type
_entity.pdbx_description
1 polymer ?
#
loop_
_entity_poly.entity_id
_entity_poly.type
_entity_poly.pdbx_seq_one_letter_code
_entity_poly.pdbx_strand_id
1 'polypeptide(L)' 'MKTIILTLVIGFVLFELVEHVVFPLFWFIKHRKRKSVCGVTGMLGKMGEIKQWQETEGQVFVNGELWRALSDVPLLTGD' A
#
# COMPACT_ATOMS: atom_id res chain seq x y z
N MET A 1 0.98 23.84 -45.85
CA MET A 1 -0.33 23.42 -45.27
C MET A 1 -0.31 21.95 -44.88
N LYS A 2 -0.27 21.00 -45.83
CA LYS A 2 -0.32 19.55 -45.55
C LYS A 2 0.77 19.03 -44.60
N THR A 3 2.01 19.46 -44.79
CA THR A 3 3.14 19.10 -43.89
C THR A 3 2.98 19.67 -42.49
N ILE A 4 2.56 20.93 -42.37
CA ILE A 4 2.32 21.59 -41.08
C ILE A 4 1.24 20.84 -40.29
N ILE A 5 0.12 20.50 -40.95
CA ILE A 5 -0.97 19.74 -40.32
C ILE A 5 -0.48 18.36 -39.89
N LEU A 6 0.30 17.68 -40.73
CA LEU A 6 0.85 16.37 -40.40
C LEU A 6 1.77 16.42 -39.18
N THR A 7 2.64 17.43 -39.09
CA THR A 7 3.54 17.61 -37.94
C THR A 7 2.76 17.88 -36.65
N LEU A 8 1.70 18.68 -36.72
CA LEU A 8 0.83 18.96 -35.56
C LEU A 8 0.10 17.72 -35.08
N VAL A 9 -0.44 16.90 -35.99
CA VAL A 9 -1.13 15.65 -35.65
C VAL A 9 -0.16 14.66 -35.00
N ILE A 10 1.05 14.52 -35.55
CA ILE A 10 2.08 13.64 -34.97
C ILE A 10 2.47 14.13 -33.57
N GLY A 11 2.67 15.45 -33.40
CA GLY A 11 2.98 16.03 -32.09
C GLY A 11 1.88 15.78 -31.06
N PHE A 12 0.62 15.94 -31.47
CA PHE A 12 -0.53 15.67 -30.60
C PHE A 12 -0.60 14.19 -30.19
N VAL A 13 -0.44 13.26 -31.13
CA VAL A 13 -0.44 11.82 -30.84
C VAL A 13 0.72 11.43 -29.92
N LEU A 14 1.91 12.00 -30.13
CA LEU A 14 3.06 11.77 -29.25
C LEU A 14 2.81 12.33 -27.84
N PHE A 15 2.20 13.51 -27.74
CA PHE A 15 1.85 14.10 -26.45
C PHE A 15 0.85 13.23 -25.69
N GLU A 16 -0.23 12.82 -26.34
CA GLU A 16 -1.25 11.91 -25.77
C GLU A 16 -0.65 10.58 -25.32
N LEU A 17 0.26 10.01 -26.11
CA LEU A 17 0.98 8.77 -25.76
C LEU A 17 1.86 8.97 -24.52
N VAL A 18 2.62 10.06 -24.46
CA VAL A 18 3.44 10.38 -23.30
C VAL A 18 2.55 10.56 -22.07
N GLU A 19 1.43 11.26 -22.20
CA GLU A 19 0.52 11.51 -21.08
C GLU A 19 -0.07 10.20 -20.54
N HIS A 20 -0.64 9.37 -21.41
CA HIS A 20 -1.35 8.15 -21.01
C HIS A 20 -0.44 6.96 -20.69
N VAL A 21 0.82 6.96 -21.14
CA VAL A 21 1.77 5.87 -20.85
C VAL A 21 2.77 6.28 -19.78
N VAL A 22 3.42 7.44 -19.92
CA VAL A 22 4.51 7.83 -19.03
C VAL A 22 3.99 8.27 -17.67
N PHE A 23 2.92 9.07 -17.57
CA PHE A 23 2.41 9.47 -16.26
C PHE A 23 1.87 8.29 -15.44
N PRO A 24 1.03 7.39 -15.98
CA PRO A 24 0.58 6.22 -15.22
C PRO A 24 1.71 5.29 -14.84
N LEU A 25 2.69 5.06 -15.73
CA LEU A 25 3.83 4.21 -15.41
C LEU A 25 4.73 4.83 -14.33
N PHE A 26 5.00 6.14 -14.42
CA PHE A 26 5.74 6.88 -13.40
C PHE A 26 5.02 6.80 -12.05
N TRP A 27 3.71 7.04 -12.03
CA TRP A 27 2.92 7.01 -10.82
C TRP A 27 2.83 5.60 -10.24
N PHE A 28 2.70 4.57 -11.10
CA PHE A 28 2.74 3.17 -10.72
C PHE A 28 4.07 2.81 -10.05
N ILE A 29 5.22 3.18 -10.64
CA ILE A 29 6.54 2.93 -10.04
C ILE A 29 6.70 3.71 -8.73
N LYS A 30 6.26 4.97 -8.67
CA LYS A 30 6.29 5.80 -7.46
C LYS A 30 5.43 5.20 -6.34
N HIS A 31 4.22 4.74 -6.67
CA HIS A 31 3.33 4.08 -5.72
C HIS A 31 3.78 2.67 -5.36
N ARG A 32 4.50 1.96 -6.23
CA ARG A 32 5.11 0.67 -5.89
C ARG A 32 6.17 0.81 -4.78
N LYS A 33 6.77 2.00 -4.61
CA LYS A 33 7.68 2.33 -3.50
C LYS A 33 6.97 2.73 -2.21
N ARG A 34 5.64 2.93 -2.20
CA ARG A 34 4.90 2.85 -0.94
C ARG A 34 5.01 1.40 -0.51
N LYS A 35 6.03 1.12 0.31
CA LYS A 35 6.20 -0.17 0.97
C LYS A 35 4.84 -0.54 1.53
N SER A 36 4.30 -1.65 1.05
CA SER A 36 3.22 -2.31 1.77
C SER A 36 3.67 -2.35 3.22
N VAL A 37 2.88 -1.78 4.13
CA VAL A 37 3.21 -1.79 5.56
C VAL A 37 3.00 -3.19 6.16
N CYS A 38 3.20 -4.22 5.33
CA CYS A 38 3.27 -5.61 5.73
C CYS A 38 4.58 -5.81 6.51
N GLY A 39 4.45 -6.20 7.77
CA GLY A 39 5.57 -6.40 8.67
C GLY A 39 5.44 -5.59 9.96
N VAL A 40 6.28 -5.95 10.92
CA VAL A 40 6.27 -5.43 12.30
C VAL A 40 6.27 -3.89 12.34
N THR A 41 7.01 -3.23 11.44
CA THR A 41 7.10 -1.76 11.39
C THR A 41 5.77 -1.07 11.07
N GLY A 42 4.87 -1.73 10.35
CA GLY A 42 3.52 -1.20 10.07
C GLY A 42 2.52 -1.40 11.20
N MET A 43 2.86 -2.27 12.15
CA MET A 43 2.01 -2.64 13.29
C MET A 43 2.35 -1.82 14.54
N LEU A 44 3.57 -1.26 14.63
CA LEU A 44 3.97 -0.39 15.75
C LEU A 44 3.06 0.84 15.85
N GLY A 45 2.44 1.01 17.03
CA GLY A 45 1.54 2.13 17.33
C GLY A 45 0.13 2.01 16.75
N LYS A 46 -0.23 0.85 16.18
CA LYS A 46 -1.60 0.55 15.76
C LYS A 46 -2.34 -0.18 16.87
N MET A 47 -3.63 0.16 17.04
CA MET A 47 -4.52 -0.61 17.91
C MET A 47 -4.97 -1.87 17.18
N GLY A 48 -4.95 -3.01 17.89
CA GLY A 48 -5.45 -4.29 17.43
C GLY A 48 -6.37 -4.90 18.46
N GLU A 49 -7.28 -5.74 18.01
CA GLU A 49 -8.23 -6.43 18.88
C GLU A 49 -7.69 -7.81 19.26
N ILE A 50 -7.75 -8.18 20.54
CA ILE A 50 -7.34 -9.50 20.99
C ILE A 50 -8.40 -10.54 20.59
N LYS A 51 -8.05 -11.50 19.74
CA LYS A 51 -8.96 -12.58 19.32
C LYS A 51 -8.84 -13.82 20.19
N GLN A 52 -7.62 -14.19 20.54
CA GLN A 52 -7.34 -15.37 21.36
C GLN A 52 -6.15 -15.07 22.26
N TRP A 53 -6.29 -15.27 23.56
CA TRP A 53 -5.20 -15.07 24.51
C TRP A 53 -5.09 -16.26 25.46
N GLN A 54 -3.87 -16.79 25.64
CA GLN A 54 -3.58 -17.87 26.55
C GLN A 54 -2.33 -17.50 27.37
N GLU A 55 -2.55 -17.20 28.65
CA GLU A 55 -1.50 -16.84 29.61
C GLU A 55 -0.64 -15.64 29.13
N THR A 56 0.55 -15.92 28.57
CA THR A 56 1.56 -14.94 28.16
C THR A 56 1.67 -14.77 26.66
N GLU A 57 0.95 -15.58 25.88
CA GLU A 57 0.96 -15.54 24.43
C GLU A 57 -0.43 -15.61 23.81
N GLY A 58 -0.59 -14.99 22.65
CA GLY A 58 -1.88 -14.97 21.99
C GLY A 58 -1.82 -14.42 20.58
N GLN A 59 -3.01 -14.19 20.04
CA GLN A 59 -3.22 -13.70 18.68
C GLN A 59 -4.02 -12.40 18.72
N VAL A 60 -3.45 -11.36 18.12
CA VAL A 60 -4.05 -10.03 17.96
C VAL A 60 -4.37 -9.77 16.50
N PHE A 61 -5.52 -9.15 16.26
CA PHE A 61 -5.95 -8.76 14.92
C PHE A 61 -5.67 -7.28 14.69
N VAL A 62 -4.73 -6.98 13.82
CA VAL A 62 -4.28 -5.60 13.52
C VAL A 62 -4.42 -5.36 12.03
N ASN A 63 -5.18 -4.34 11.62
CA ASN A 63 -5.34 -3.91 10.23
C ASN A 63 -5.67 -5.04 9.22
N GLY A 64 -6.45 -6.05 9.63
CA GLY A 64 -6.85 -7.14 8.74
C GLY A 64 -5.95 -8.38 8.80
N GLU A 65 -4.87 -8.35 9.59
CA GLU A 65 -3.93 -9.46 9.74
C GLU A 65 -3.95 -10.02 11.18
N LEU A 66 -3.78 -11.34 11.32
CA LEU A 66 -3.70 -12.02 12.62
C LEU A 66 -2.24 -12.27 13.00
N TRP A 67 -1.82 -11.71 14.13
CA TRP A 67 -0.43 -11.69 14.57
C TRP A 67 -0.28 -12.40 15.91
N ARG A 68 0.77 -13.22 16.06
CA ARG A 68 1.16 -13.76 17.37
C ARG A 68 1.84 -12.67 18.19
N ALA A 69 1.38 -12.47 19.40
CA ALA A 69 1.91 -11.48 20.34
C ALA A 69 2.24 -12.15 21.68
N LEU A 70 3.19 -11.54 22.39
CA LEU A 70 3.61 -11.91 23.74
C LEU A 70 3.37 -10.72 24.65
N SER A 71 2.87 -10.97 25.86
CA SER A 71 2.69 -9.95 26.90
C SER A 71 3.12 -10.51 28.24
N ASP A 72 3.87 -9.73 29.00
CA ASP A 72 4.24 -10.05 30.38
C ASP A 72 3.03 -9.94 31.34
N VAL A 73 1.93 -9.34 30.87
CA VAL A 73 0.68 -9.16 31.61
C VAL A 73 -0.42 -10.00 30.93
N PRO A 74 -1.24 -10.73 31.70
CA PRO A 74 -2.37 -11.47 31.13
C PRO A 74 -3.37 -10.49 30.51
N LEU A 75 -3.75 -10.75 29.25
CA LEU A 75 -4.75 -9.96 28.53
C LEU A 75 -6.01 -10.79 28.31
N LEU A 76 -7.17 -10.13 28.21
CA LEU A 76 -8.45 -10.79 27.94
C LEU A 76 -8.87 -10.60 26.48
N THR A 77 -9.67 -11.54 25.99
CA THR A 77 -10.28 -11.42 24.65
C THR A 77 -11.22 -10.21 24.61
N GLY A 78 -10.97 -9.28 23.68
CA GLY A 78 -11.78 -8.07 23.49
C GLY A 78 -11.25 -6.80 24.16
N ASP A 79 -10.14 -6.88 24.89
CA ASP A 79 -9.33 -5.69 25.25
C ASP A 79 -8.61 -5.13 24.01
#